data_AF-A0A7L3NFW5-F1
#
_entry.id   AF-A0A7L3NFW5-F1
#
_cell.length_a   1.000
_cell.length_b   1.000
_cell.length_c   1.000
_cell.angle_alpha   90.00
_cell.angle_beta   90.00
_cell.angle_gamma   90.00
#
_symmetry.space_group_name_H-M   'P 1'
#
loop_
_entity.id
_entity.type
_entity.pdbx_description
1 polymer ?
#
loop_
_entity_poly.entity_id
_entity_poly.type
_entity_poly.pdbx_seq_one_letter_code
_entity_poly.pdbx_strand_id
1 'polypeptide(L)' 'ADTHFDELRDVFLLQTRDKRNPLVYAIFSTSSSVFQGSAVCVYTMADIRRAFLGPFAHKEGPNYQWVSYQGRVPYPRP' A
#
# COMPACT_ATOMS: atom_id res chain seq x y z
N ALA A 1 2.60 18.98 -6.75
CA ALA A 1 2.60 17.70 -7.45
C ALA A 1 3.64 16.85 -6.78
N ASP A 2 3.25 15.70 -6.25
CA ASP A 2 4.16 14.83 -5.50
C ASP A 2 4.89 13.90 -6.49
N THR A 3 6.17 13.63 -6.22
CA THR A 3 6.97 12.70 -7.03
C THR A 3 6.81 11.29 -6.46
N HIS A 4 6.34 10.36 -7.30
CA HIS A 4 6.11 8.97 -6.91
C HIS A 4 7.17 8.03 -7.52
N PHE A 5 7.46 6.95 -6.79
CA PHE A 5 8.30 5.84 -7.20
C PHE A 5 7.45 4.57 -7.09
N ASP A 6 6.79 4.19 -8.18
CA ASP A 6 5.73 3.18 -8.14
C ASP A 6 6.22 1.76 -8.45
N GLU A 7 7.42 1.61 -9.02
CA GLU A 7 7.95 0.30 -9.39
C GLU A 7 8.68 -0.34 -8.22
N LEU A 8 8.01 -1.27 -7.51
CA LEU A 8 8.62 -2.05 -6.44
C LEU A 8 9.70 -3.00 -7.00
N ARG A 9 10.91 -2.93 -6.43
CA ARG A 9 12.07 -3.74 -6.84
C ARG A 9 12.41 -4.85 -5.84
N ASP A 10 12.41 -4.54 -4.56
CA ASP A 10 12.74 -5.51 -3.51
C ASP A 10 12.10 -5.11 -2.16
N VAL A 11 11.94 -6.10 -1.27
CA VAL A 11 11.38 -5.94 0.07
C VAL A 11 12.21 -6.70 1.09
N PHE A 12 12.59 -6.00 2.17
CA PHE A 12 13.27 -6.57 3.32
C PHE A 12 12.45 -6.38 4.60
N LEU A 13 12.36 -7.44 5.41
CA LEU A 13 11.65 -7.43 6.68
C LEU A 13 12.64 -7.37 7.85
N LEU A 14 12.75 -6.21 8.48
CA LEU A 14 13.53 -6.05 9.71
C LEU A 14 12.72 -6.54 10.90
N GLN A 15 13.14 -7.67 11.47
CA GLN A 15 12.51 -8.23 12.66
C GLN A 15 12.72 -7.30 13.86
N THR A 16 11.62 -6.95 14.53
CA THR A 16 11.67 -6.21 15.79
C THR A 16 11.58 -7.17 16.97
N ARG A 17 11.52 -6.64 18.20
CA ARG A 17 11.28 -7.46 19.40
C ARG A 17 9.95 -8.23 19.30
N ASP A 18 8.96 -7.63 18.66
CA ASP A 18 7.70 -8.30 18.35
C ASP A 18 7.75 -8.88 16.93
N LYS A 19 7.87 -10.20 16.85
CA LYS A 19 7.91 -10.94 15.59
C LYS A 19 6.66 -10.76 14.71
N ARG A 20 5.53 -10.31 15.28
CA ARG A 20 4.31 -9.99 14.52
C ARG A 20 4.35 -8.59 13.91
N ASN A 21 5.33 -7.77 14.28
CA ASN A 21 5.48 -6.38 13.86
C ASN A 21 6.89 -6.10 13.33
N PRO A 22 7.34 -6.76 12.25
CA PRO A 22 8.54 -6.34 11.55
C PRO A 22 8.35 -4.96 10.92
N LEU A 23 9.45 -4.22 10.71
CA LEU A 23 9.45 -3.06 9.82
C LEU A 23 9.65 -3.53 8.38
N VAL A 24 8.85 -3.01 7.47
CA VAL A 24 8.91 -3.35 6.04
C VAL A 24 9.71 -2.29 5.32
N TYR A 25 10.90 -2.65 4.85
CA TYR A 25 11.70 -1.82 3.97
C TYR A 25 11.42 -2.23 2.53
N ALA A 26 11.16 -1.27 1.66
CA ALA A 26 10.89 -1.52 0.26
C ALA A 26 11.67 -0.54 -0.61
N ILE A 27 12.27 -1.07 -1.68
CA ILE A 27 13.02 -0.29 -2.67
C ILE A 27 12.10 -0.08 -3.87
N PHE A 28 11.93 1.16 -4.27
CA PHE A 28 11.14 1.55 -5.43
C PHE A 28 11.99 2.28 -6.46
N SER A 29 11.62 2.17 -7.73
CA SER A 29 12.14 3.02 -8.81
C SER A 29 11.02 3.84 -9.46
N THR A 30 11.43 4.87 -10.18
CA THR A 30 10.54 5.62 -11.08
C THR A 30 10.01 4.72 -12.20
N SER A 31 8.78 4.97 -12.66
CA SER A 31 8.17 4.26 -13.79
C SER A 31 8.58 4.83 -15.15
N SER A 32 9.22 6.01 -15.14
CA SER A 32 9.66 6.70 -16.36
C SER A 32 11.00 6.14 -16.84
N SER A 33 11.09 5.82 -18.13
CA SER A 33 12.35 5.41 -18.77
C SER A 33 13.37 6.54 -18.94
N VAL A 34 12.92 7.81 -18.94
CA VAL A 34 13.75 9.00 -19.13
C VAL A 34 14.31 9.51 -17.80
N PHE A 35 13.44 9.71 -16.82
CA PHE A 35 13.80 10.05 -15.44
C PHE A 35 14.02 8.80 -14.60
N GLN A 36 15.29 8.44 -14.40
CA GLN A 36 15.69 7.33 -13.56
C GLN A 36 15.95 7.82 -12.13
N GLY A 37 15.28 7.20 -11.17
CA GLY A 37 15.52 7.44 -9.75
C GLY A 37 15.06 6.27 -8.91
N SER A 38 15.64 6.14 -7.72
CA SER A 38 15.27 5.12 -6.74
C SER A 38 14.99 5.75 -5.39
N ALA A 39 14.09 5.14 -4.63
CA ALA A 39 13.75 5.52 -3.27
C ALA A 39 13.69 4.28 -2.38
N VAL A 40 13.96 4.49 -1.08
CA VAL A 40 13.75 3.48 -0.04
C VAL A 40 12.65 3.99 0.87
N CYS A 41 11.58 3.22 1.03
CA CYS A 41 10.47 3.53 1.91
C CYS A 41 10.40 2.54 3.07
N VAL A 42 9.93 3.01 4.22
CA VAL A 42 9.75 2.20 5.43
C VAL A 42 8.28 2.23 5.83
N TYR A 43 7.69 1.06 6.06
CA TYR A 43 6.30 0.90 6.46
C TYR A 43 6.18 0.11 7.75
N THR A 44 5.22 0.50 8.59
CA THR A 44 4.90 -0.23 9.82
C THR A 44 3.75 -1.19 9.58
N MET A 45 3.75 -2.34 10.29
CA MET A 45 2.61 -3.25 10.25
C MET A 45 1.32 -2.61 10.82
N ALA A 46 1.42 -1.57 11.64
CA ALA A 46 0.26 -0.84 12.14
C ALA A 46 -0.44 -0.07 11.01
N ASP A 47 0.31 0.62 10.15
CA ASP A 47 -0.24 1.37 9.02
C ASP A 47 -0.79 0.43 7.94
N ILE A 48 -0.09 -0.67 7.67
CA ILE A 48 -0.56 -1.72 6.76
C ILE A 48 -1.91 -2.28 7.24
N ARG A 49 -2.02 -2.68 8.52
CA ARG A 49 -3.29 -3.17 9.07
C ARG A 49 -4.38 -2.11 9.05
N ARG A 50 -4.04 -0.83 9.26
CA ARG A 50 -5.01 0.28 9.17
C ARG A 50 -5.59 0.41 7.76
N ALA A 51 -4.76 0.24 6.72
CA ALA A 51 -5.23 0.23 5.34
C ALA A 51 -6.20 -0.93 5.09
N PHE A 52 -5.86 -2.16 5.49
CA PHE A 52 -6.74 -3.33 5.36
C PHE A 52 -8.05 -3.21 6.17
N LEU A 53 -7.98 -2.58 7.34
CA LEU A 53 -9.15 -2.33 8.18
C LEU A 53 -9.93 -1.07 7.76
N GLY A 54 -9.45 -0.33 6.76
CA GLY A 54 -10.09 0.85 6.20
C GLY A 54 -11.25 0.54 5.25
N PRO A 55 -11.76 1.56 4.53
CA PRO A 55 -12.78 1.37 3.51
C PRO A 55 -12.27 0.54 2.34
N PHE A 56 -13.11 -0.34 1.81
CA PHE A 56 -12.82 -1.03 0.55
C PHE A 56 -12.92 -0.07 -0.63
N ALA A 57 -12.12 -0.28 -1.67
CA ALA A 57 -12.27 0.41 -2.94
C ALA A 57 -13.46 -0.19 -3.71
N HIS A 58 -14.32 0.65 -4.27
CA HIS A 58 -15.58 0.25 -4.93
C HIS A 58 -15.78 0.98 -6.26
N LYS A 59 -16.40 0.28 -7.22
CA LYS A 59 -16.90 0.80 -8.49
C LYS A 59 -18.25 0.15 -8.79
N GLU A 60 -19.27 0.95 -9.08
CA GLU A 60 -20.60 0.44 -9.48
C GLU A 60 -20.59 -0.22 -10.87
N GLY A 61 -19.62 0.12 -11.71
CA GLY A 61 -19.45 -0.45 -13.04
C GLY A 61 -18.16 -0.01 -13.72
N PRO A 62 -17.90 -0.47 -14.95
CA PRO A 62 -16.61 -0.24 -15.64
C PRO A 62 -16.27 1.25 -15.83
N ASN A 63 -17.28 2.07 -16.07
CA ASN A 63 -17.14 3.51 -16.35
C ASN A 63 -17.21 4.39 -15.09
N TYR A 64 -17.42 3.79 -13.91
CA TYR A 64 -17.48 4.54 -12.65
C TYR A 64 -16.06 4.76 -12.10
N GLN A 65 -15.90 5.85 -11.36
CA GLN A 65 -14.66 6.14 -10.64
C GLN A 65 -14.53 5.24 -9.41
N TRP A 66 -13.28 4.96 -9.01
CA TRP A 66 -13.03 4.32 -7.72
C TRP A 66 -13.46 5.24 -6.60
N VAL A 67 -14.29 4.73 -5.70
CA VAL A 67 -14.75 5.43 -4.49
C VAL A 67 -14.56 4.53 -3.27
N SER A 68 -14.61 5.10 -2.07
CA SER A 68 -14.69 4.30 -0.85
C SER A 68 -16.08 3.64 -0.74
N TYR A 69 -16.11 2.35 -0.45
CA TYR A 69 -17.36 1.60 -0.22
C TYR A 69 -18.12 2.19 0.98
N GLN A 70 -19.33 2.68 0.74
CA GLN A 70 -20.20 3.30 1.76
C GLN A 70 -21.29 2.34 2.28
N GLY A 71 -21.41 1.14 1.70
CA GLY A 71 -22.41 0.16 2.11
C GLY A 71 -22.05 -0.55 3.42
N ARG A 72 -22.93 -1.45 3.87
CA ARG A 72 -22.67 -2.28 5.05
C ARG A 72 -21.70 -3.39 4.70
N VAL A 73 -20.51 -3.37 5.31
CA VAL A 73 -19.55 -4.48 5.21
C VAL A 73 -20.14 -5.74 5.84
N PRO A 74 -20.12 -6.90 5.15
CA PRO A 74 -20.68 -8.15 5.67
C PRO A 74 -19.88 -8.71 6.87
N TYR A 75 -20.49 -9.63 7.62
CA TYR A 75 -19.88 -10.30 8.77
C TYR A 75 -19.75 -11.82 8.53
N PRO A 76 -18.60 -12.45 8.83
CA PRO A 76 -17.36 -11.81 9.29
C PRO A 76 -16.77 -10.89 8.22
N ARG A 77 -15.93 -9.95 8.65
CA ARG A 77 -15.29 -9.02 7.72
C ARG A 77 -14.47 -9.82 6.69
N PRO A 78 -14.65 -9.55 5.38
CA PRO A 78 -13.80 -10.15 4.35
C PRO A 78 -12.32 -9.84 4.54
#